data_AF-A0A2S8PDF6-F1
#
_entry.id   AF-A0A2S8PDF6-F1
#
_cell.length_a   1.000
_cell.length_b   1.000
_cell.length_c   1.000
_cell.angle_alpha   90.00
_cell.angle_beta   90.00
_cell.angle_gamma   90.00
#
_symmetry.space_group_name_H-M   'P 1'
#
loop_
_entity.id
_entity.type
_entity.pdbx_description
1 polymer ?
#
loop_
_entity_poly.entity_id
_entity_poly.type
_entity_poly.pdbx_seq_one_letter_code
_entity_poly.pdbx_strand_id
1 'polypeptide(L)'
;MRLQFIDRIKFNSVGMKVFGFYVASMIVIITVMGYLSYDKSAQMMENKIGGMALQNVQQMSKRVDILLEGYEDRSLLVVGNKDIQKQLMGDFMDEKERIQTNNANTAFLSNLVNSRNDMNNIYLLSERGYSYRYSPKESFPVYNSYPNEYFTEAWYQQIRQADGRLVYFGIMPSLIKGPSSEPVFTFGRAQKNMKGRGEIIGVVLYEVDPAEVREILAEIDYDGSGINVMMDDTGQIKGDKGGILLSSKLDIPFKEERQGTLSYSIDGQEMLVVYSQLETNHWRLVGMLRSNDLMKEAMDIRWYMLSLGIVFSCIGILLAIIIASAVHRPLQKMTHAMRRARDGDFNIRIVDKREDEFGYLFTHFNQMVAHIKELINELYVQKLLERDLQLKMLGSQINAHFLYNTLDSVHWIARIHKVDDISTMI
;
A
#
# COMPACT_ATOMS: atom_id res chain seq x y z
N MET A 1 -7.35 38.61 -25.65
CA MET A 1 -6.70 39.10 -24.41
C MET A 1 -5.68 38.03 -23.99
N ARG A 2 -4.52 38.06 -24.65
CA ARG A 2 -3.53 36.96 -24.67
C ARG A 2 -2.56 37.08 -23.50
N LEU A 3 -2.11 35.92 -23.01
CA LEU A 3 -1.04 35.70 -22.05
C LEU A 3 0.25 36.46 -22.42
N GLN A 4 0.38 37.72 -22.00
CA GLN A 4 1.65 38.47 -22.03
C GLN A 4 2.40 38.43 -20.68
N PHE A 5 1.97 37.58 -19.74
CA PHE A 5 2.55 37.55 -18.40
C PHE A 5 3.79 36.64 -18.26
N ILE A 6 4.10 35.82 -19.27
CA ILE A 6 5.15 34.78 -19.18
C ILE A 6 6.52 35.29 -19.72
N ASP A 7 6.56 36.28 -20.61
CA ASP A 7 7.79 36.67 -21.33
C ASP A 7 8.77 37.58 -20.56
N ARG A 8 8.59 37.77 -19.24
CA ARG A 8 9.52 38.58 -18.42
C ARG A 8 10.04 37.87 -17.18
N ILE A 9 10.11 36.55 -17.19
CA ILE A 9 10.75 35.80 -16.11
C ILE A 9 12.26 35.73 -16.40
N LYS A 10 13.02 36.73 -15.91
CA LYS A 10 14.49 36.65 -15.90
C LYS A 10 14.94 35.70 -14.78
N PHE A 11 15.31 34.47 -15.13
CA PHE A 11 15.77 33.41 -14.21
C PHE A 11 16.95 33.80 -13.29
N ASN A 12 17.69 34.86 -13.59
CA ASN A 12 18.83 35.33 -12.77
C ASN A 12 18.45 36.29 -11.62
N SER A 13 17.16 36.54 -11.40
CA SER A 13 16.65 37.32 -10.28
C SER A 13 16.88 36.63 -8.94
N VAL A 14 17.31 37.36 -7.90
CA VAL A 14 17.42 36.85 -6.52
C VAL A 14 16.09 36.26 -6.03
N GLY A 15 14.96 36.89 -6.39
CA GLY A 15 13.64 36.38 -6.04
C GLY A 15 13.32 35.05 -6.72
N MET A 16 13.76 34.84 -7.95
CA MET A 16 13.59 33.56 -8.66
C MET A 16 14.45 32.45 -8.05
N LYS A 17 15.66 32.77 -7.58
CA LYS A 17 16.54 31.82 -6.89
C LYS A 17 15.98 31.41 -5.53
N VAL A 18 15.50 32.36 -4.73
CA VAL A 18 14.85 32.08 -3.44
C VAL A 18 13.57 31.27 -3.65
N PHE A 19 12.77 31.60 -4.67
CA PHE A 19 11.59 30.83 -5.04
C PHE A 19 11.93 29.39 -5.47
N GLY A 20 12.91 29.23 -6.38
CA GLY A 20 13.37 27.92 -6.83
C GLY A 20 13.86 27.06 -5.67
N PHE A 21 14.58 27.67 -4.71
CA PHE A 21 15.01 26.98 -3.49
C PHE A 21 13.82 26.56 -2.61
N TYR A 22 12.84 27.44 -2.42
CA TYR A 22 11.63 27.11 -1.64
C TYR A 22 10.84 25.97 -2.27
N VAL A 23 10.55 26.05 -3.57
CA VAL A 23 9.82 24.98 -4.29
C VAL A 23 10.60 23.68 -4.30
N ALA A 24 11.91 23.72 -4.55
CA ALA A 24 12.74 22.53 -4.49
C ALA A 24 12.70 21.90 -3.09
N SER A 25 12.81 22.71 -2.02
CA SER A 25 12.72 22.20 -0.65
C SER A 25 11.37 21.54 -0.35
N MET A 26 10.28 22.12 -0.85
CA MET A 26 8.92 21.65 -0.64
C MET A 26 8.64 20.34 -1.40
N ILE A 27 9.11 20.24 -2.64
CA ILE A 27 9.04 19.00 -3.43
C ILE A 27 9.84 17.89 -2.76
N VAL A 28 11.04 18.19 -2.26
CA VAL A 28 11.87 17.22 -1.53
C VAL A 28 11.14 16.73 -0.28
N ILE A 29 10.58 17.62 0.54
CA ILE A 29 9.83 17.23 1.75
C ILE A 29 8.63 16.35 1.39
N ILE A 30 7.83 16.73 0.39
CA ILE A 30 6.65 15.96 -0.02
C ILE A 30 7.04 14.58 -0.56
N THR A 31 8.13 14.51 -1.32
CA THR A 31 8.60 13.24 -1.91
C THR A 31 9.14 12.31 -0.83
N VAL A 32 9.94 12.84 0.11
CA VAL A 32 10.45 12.08 1.26
C VAL A 32 9.30 11.61 2.15
N MET A 33 8.35 12.49 2.46
CA MET A 33 7.19 12.15 3.29
C MET A 33 6.26 11.16 2.58
N GLY A 34 6.06 11.30 1.28
CA GLY A 34 5.32 10.36 0.43
C GLY A 34 5.96 8.98 0.42
N TYR A 35 7.28 8.91 0.24
CA TYR A 35 8.04 7.67 0.27
C TYR A 35 7.97 6.98 1.65
N LEU A 36 8.26 7.72 2.73
CA LEU A 36 8.20 7.19 4.10
C LEU A 36 6.79 6.73 4.48
N SER A 37 5.76 7.49 4.09
CA SER A 37 4.37 7.10 4.35
C SER A 37 4.00 5.85 3.58
N TYR A 38 4.40 5.73 2.30
CA TYR A 38 4.13 4.54 1.50
C TYR A 38 4.80 3.31 2.09
N ASP A 39 6.09 3.39 2.43
CA ASP A 39 6.83 2.29 3.05
C ASP A 39 6.22 1.87 4.39
N LYS A 40 5.90 2.85 5.25
CA LYS A 40 5.30 2.57 6.55
C LYS A 40 3.90 1.97 6.43
N SER A 41 3.08 2.47 5.50
CA SER A 41 1.74 1.95 5.25
C SER A 41 1.79 0.56 4.64
N ALA A 42 2.69 0.28 3.71
CA ALA A 42 2.86 -1.05 3.15
C ALA A 42 3.24 -2.07 4.24
N GLN A 43 4.23 -1.75 5.09
CA GLN A 43 4.62 -2.60 6.22
C GLN A 43 3.48 -2.79 7.24
N MET A 44 2.74 -1.73 7.57
CA MET A 44 1.60 -1.83 8.47
C MET A 44 0.49 -2.70 7.87
N MET A 45 0.26 -2.59 6.56
CA MET A 45 -0.74 -3.37 5.87
C MET A 45 -0.39 -4.85 5.82
N GLU A 46 0.86 -5.17 5.45
CA GLU A 46 1.35 -6.54 5.43
C GLU A 46 1.25 -7.21 6.81
N ASN A 47 1.72 -6.53 7.86
CA ASN A 47 1.62 -7.05 9.23
C ASN A 47 0.17 -7.19 9.70
N LYS A 48 -0.69 -6.20 9.41
CA LYS A 48 -2.09 -6.22 9.85
C LYS A 48 -2.89 -7.28 9.11
N ILE A 49 -2.78 -7.35 7.78
CA ILE A 49 -3.49 -8.36 6.99
C ILE A 49 -2.94 -9.75 7.27
N GLY A 50 -1.61 -9.91 7.37
CA GLY A 50 -1.02 -11.19 7.76
C GLY A 50 -1.45 -11.65 9.15
N GLY A 51 -1.52 -10.74 10.12
CA GLY A 51 -2.04 -11.02 11.46
C GLY A 51 -3.52 -11.39 11.48
N MET A 52 -4.36 -10.66 10.74
CA MET A 52 -5.79 -11.00 10.59
C MET A 52 -5.98 -12.35 9.87
N ALA A 53 -5.19 -12.62 8.83
CA ALA A 53 -5.21 -13.90 8.14
C ALA A 53 -4.82 -15.05 9.05
N LEU A 54 -3.80 -14.87 9.90
CA LEU A 54 -3.42 -15.86 10.89
C LEU A 54 -4.53 -16.11 11.90
N GLN A 55 -5.11 -15.05 12.45
CA GLN A 55 -6.22 -15.18 13.38
C GLN A 55 -7.43 -15.89 12.75
N ASN A 56 -7.75 -15.60 11.50
CA ASN A 56 -8.86 -16.24 10.82
C ASN A 56 -8.57 -17.72 10.50
N VAL A 57 -7.37 -18.04 10.00
CA VAL A 57 -6.92 -19.43 9.79
C VAL A 57 -6.94 -20.22 11.10
N GLN A 58 -6.58 -19.60 12.22
CA GLN A 58 -6.70 -20.22 13.56
C GLN A 58 -8.16 -20.48 13.95
N GLN A 59 -9.07 -19.53 13.70
CA GLN A 59 -10.49 -19.71 13.99
C GLN A 59 -11.11 -20.82 13.14
N MET A 60 -10.79 -20.85 11.84
CA MET A 60 -11.19 -21.93 10.94
C MET A 60 -10.63 -23.27 11.40
N SER A 61 -9.33 -23.33 11.75
CA SER A 61 -8.69 -24.53 12.28
C SER A 61 -9.43 -25.05 13.51
N LYS A 62 -9.76 -24.16 14.45
CA LYS A 62 -10.54 -24.51 15.64
C LYS A 62 -11.95 -25.02 15.29
N ARG A 63 -12.62 -24.43 14.30
CA ARG A 63 -13.94 -24.90 13.83
C ARG A 63 -13.85 -26.28 13.18
N VAL A 64 -12.81 -26.52 12.38
CA VAL A 64 -12.53 -27.84 11.81
C VAL A 64 -12.23 -28.83 12.93
N ASP A 65 -11.39 -28.50 13.91
CA ASP A 65 -11.10 -29.37 15.04
C ASP A 65 -12.39 -29.74 15.81
N ILE A 66 -13.25 -28.78 16.14
CA ILE A 66 -14.55 -29.04 16.79
C ILE A 66 -15.42 -29.97 15.93
N LEU A 67 -15.41 -29.78 14.60
CA LEU A 67 -16.15 -30.65 13.68
C LEU A 67 -15.59 -32.08 13.68
N LEU A 68 -14.26 -32.22 13.65
CA LEU A 68 -13.56 -33.51 13.66
C LEU A 68 -13.68 -34.23 15.00
N GLU A 69 -13.64 -33.52 16.12
CA GLU A 69 -13.95 -34.01 17.47
C GLU A 69 -15.40 -34.53 17.52
N GLY A 70 -16.35 -33.77 16.95
CA GLY A 70 -17.74 -34.22 16.84
C GLY A 70 -17.94 -35.47 15.97
N TYR A 71 -17.06 -35.74 15.00
CA TYR A 71 -17.02 -37.01 14.28
C TYR A 71 -16.43 -38.13 15.14
N GLU A 72 -15.37 -37.85 15.90
CA GLU A 72 -14.74 -38.80 16.80
C GLU A 72 -15.72 -39.28 17.88
N ASP A 73 -16.40 -38.36 18.56
CA ASP A 73 -17.40 -38.65 19.60
C ASP A 73 -18.54 -39.53 19.07
N ARG A 74 -19.08 -39.19 17.90
CA ARG A 74 -20.14 -39.99 17.26
C ARG A 74 -19.64 -41.36 16.82
N SER A 75 -18.38 -41.47 16.39
CA SER A 75 -17.79 -42.77 16.06
C SER A 75 -17.72 -43.70 17.29
N LEU A 76 -17.39 -43.14 18.46
CA LEU A 76 -17.30 -43.90 19.72
C LEU A 76 -18.65 -44.49 20.12
N LEU A 77 -19.76 -43.77 19.87
CA LEU A 77 -21.11 -44.28 20.13
C LEU A 77 -21.43 -45.52 19.28
N VAL A 78 -20.98 -45.56 18.03
CA VAL A 78 -21.15 -46.74 17.15
C VAL A 78 -20.26 -47.89 17.61
N VAL A 79 -19.01 -47.61 17.99
CA VAL A 79 -18.08 -48.63 18.48
C VAL A 79 -18.60 -49.33 19.74
N GLY A 80 -19.17 -48.56 20.67
CA GLY A 80 -19.70 -49.06 21.95
C GLY A 80 -21.06 -49.75 21.86
N ASN A 81 -21.74 -49.71 20.72
CA ASN A 81 -23.07 -50.28 20.57
C ASN A 81 -23.01 -51.83 20.53
N LYS A 82 -23.78 -52.47 21.41
CA LYS A 82 -23.78 -53.94 21.58
C LYS A 82 -24.33 -54.69 20.36
N ASP A 83 -25.33 -54.14 19.68
CA ASP A 83 -25.95 -54.74 18.50
C ASP A 83 -25.03 -54.62 17.27
N ILE A 84 -24.27 -53.53 17.18
CA ILE A 84 -23.21 -53.34 16.17
C ILE A 84 -22.07 -54.35 16.39
N GLN A 85 -21.62 -54.51 17.64
CA GLN A 85 -20.63 -55.52 18.02
C GLN A 85 -21.10 -56.92 17.64
N LYS A 86 -22.35 -57.26 17.97
CA LYS A 86 -22.95 -58.57 17.65
C LYS A 86 -23.01 -58.83 16.14
N GLN A 87 -23.44 -57.83 15.36
CA GLN A 87 -23.46 -57.87 13.90
C GLN A 87 -22.10 -58.21 13.30
N LEU A 88 -21.07 -57.49 13.74
CA LEU A 88 -19.71 -57.64 13.23
C LEU A 88 -19.06 -58.94 13.68
N MET A 89 -19.48 -59.52 14.80
CA MET A 89 -19.01 -60.83 15.27
C MET A 89 -19.76 -61.99 14.62
N GLY A 90 -20.95 -61.76 14.04
CA GLY A 90 -21.80 -62.81 13.48
C GLY A 90 -22.39 -63.75 14.54
N ASP A 91 -22.43 -63.30 15.80
CA ASP A 91 -22.83 -64.10 16.96
C ASP A 91 -24.36 -64.09 17.12
N PHE A 92 -25.04 -64.86 16.28
CA PHE A 92 -26.50 -65.00 16.27
C PHE A 92 -26.93 -66.42 16.62
N MET A 93 -27.94 -66.55 17.48
CA MET A 93 -28.57 -67.82 17.82
C MET A 93 -29.40 -68.35 16.65
N ASP A 94 -30.12 -67.46 15.97
CA ASP A 94 -30.98 -67.79 14.84
C ASP A 94 -31.17 -66.58 13.90
N GLU A 95 -31.81 -66.84 12.76
CA GLU A 95 -32.10 -65.84 11.74
C GLU A 95 -33.04 -64.73 12.24
N LYS A 96 -33.96 -65.05 13.16
CA LYS A 96 -34.89 -64.07 13.73
C LYS A 96 -34.14 -63.05 14.58
N GLU A 97 -33.18 -63.49 15.38
CA GLU A 97 -32.31 -62.64 16.17
C GLU A 97 -31.45 -61.76 15.28
N ARG A 98 -30.91 -62.30 14.18
CA ARG A 98 -30.17 -61.52 13.18
C ARG A 98 -31.02 -60.38 12.62
N ILE A 99 -32.28 -60.65 12.25
CA ILE A 99 -33.21 -59.63 11.75
C ILE A 99 -33.54 -58.60 12.83
N GLN A 100 -33.71 -59.00 14.09
CA GLN A 100 -33.95 -58.09 15.21
C GLN A 100 -32.75 -57.15 15.44
N THR A 101 -31.52 -57.68 15.46
CA THR A 101 -30.29 -56.90 15.57
C THR A 101 -30.11 -55.94 14.39
N ASN A 102 -30.40 -56.39 13.16
CA ASN A 102 -30.39 -55.55 11.96
C ASN A 102 -31.34 -54.34 12.07
N ASN A 103 -32.56 -54.56 12.56
CA ASN A 103 -33.53 -53.50 12.78
C ASN A 103 -33.10 -52.55 13.90
N ALA A 104 -32.56 -53.07 15.00
CA ALA A 104 -32.03 -52.28 16.11
C ALA A 104 -30.85 -51.39 15.67
N ASN A 105 -29.90 -51.95 14.90
CA ASN A 105 -28.78 -51.22 14.32
C ASN A 105 -29.27 -50.11 13.38
N THR A 106 -30.25 -50.41 12.53
CA THR A 106 -30.82 -49.42 11.60
C THR A 106 -31.52 -48.29 12.35
N ALA A 107 -32.28 -48.59 13.40
CA ALA A 107 -32.94 -47.57 14.23
C ALA A 107 -31.92 -46.72 15.03
N PHE A 108 -30.85 -47.34 15.53
CA PHE A 108 -29.78 -46.64 16.21
C PHE A 108 -29.03 -45.69 15.27
N LEU A 109 -28.60 -46.18 14.11
CA LEU A 109 -27.86 -45.40 13.14
C LEU A 109 -28.72 -44.32 12.49
N SER A 110 -30.02 -44.56 12.27
CA SER A 110 -30.93 -43.52 11.79
C SER A 110 -31.07 -42.38 12.79
N ASN A 111 -31.22 -42.68 14.08
CA ASN A 111 -31.27 -41.65 15.12
C ASN A 111 -29.94 -40.88 15.22
N LEU A 112 -28.80 -41.57 15.07
CA LEU A 112 -27.48 -40.96 15.07
C LEU A 112 -27.27 -40.01 13.87
N VAL A 113 -27.69 -40.43 12.68
CA VAL A 113 -27.56 -39.62 11.47
C VAL A 113 -28.54 -38.44 11.48
N ASN A 114 -29.79 -38.67 11.91
CA ASN A 114 -30.82 -37.63 11.96
C ASN A 114 -30.51 -36.50 12.95
N SER A 115 -29.57 -36.68 13.89
CA SER A 115 -29.23 -35.63 14.87
C SER A 115 -28.50 -34.43 14.25
N ARG A 116 -27.75 -34.63 13.16
CA ARG A 116 -27.07 -33.54 12.40
C ARG A 116 -27.38 -33.56 10.90
N ASN A 117 -27.89 -34.65 10.37
CA ASN A 117 -28.23 -34.85 8.96
C ASN A 117 -27.06 -34.56 7.99
N ASP A 118 -25.84 -34.88 8.41
CA ASP A 118 -24.59 -34.64 7.68
C ASP A 118 -23.98 -35.92 7.08
N MET A 119 -24.29 -37.11 7.64
CA MET A 119 -23.74 -38.38 7.17
C MET A 119 -24.46 -38.93 5.93
N ASN A 120 -23.70 -39.27 4.88
CA ASN A 120 -24.17 -39.88 3.64
C ASN A 120 -24.22 -41.42 3.72
N ASN A 121 -23.18 -42.04 4.27
CA ASN A 121 -23.08 -43.49 4.42
C ASN A 121 -22.30 -43.86 5.68
N ILE A 122 -22.72 -44.94 6.34
CA ILE A 122 -21.97 -45.62 7.39
C ILE A 122 -21.79 -47.07 6.97
N TYR A 123 -20.55 -47.48 6.71
CA TYR A 123 -20.19 -48.84 6.35
C TYR A 123 -19.58 -49.56 7.55
N LEU A 124 -20.19 -50.67 7.93
CA LEU A 124 -19.68 -51.63 8.91
C LEU A 124 -19.10 -52.80 8.12
N LEU A 125 -17.78 -52.85 8.01
CA LEU A 125 -17.06 -53.88 7.26
C LEU A 125 -16.53 -54.92 8.22
N SER A 126 -17.17 -56.08 8.25
CA SER A 126 -16.84 -57.15 9.19
C SER A 126 -15.75 -58.08 8.66
N GLU A 127 -14.77 -58.45 9.49
CA GLU A 127 -13.79 -59.50 9.16
C GLU A 127 -14.31 -60.94 9.39
N ARG A 128 -15.41 -61.11 10.14
CA ARG A 128 -15.89 -62.43 10.61
C ARG A 128 -17.39 -62.67 10.48
N GLY A 129 -18.18 -61.65 10.77
CA GLY A 129 -19.64 -61.65 10.72
C GLY A 129 -20.19 -61.02 9.45
N TYR A 130 -21.21 -60.18 9.61
CA TYR A 130 -21.97 -59.63 8.48
C TYR A 130 -21.65 -58.16 8.27
N SER A 131 -21.21 -57.82 7.05
CA SER A 131 -21.03 -56.42 6.67
C SER A 131 -22.38 -55.75 6.43
N TYR A 132 -22.46 -54.47 6.76
CA TYR A 132 -23.70 -53.70 6.79
C TYR A 132 -23.44 -52.27 6.34
N ARG A 133 -24.32 -51.70 5.51
CA ARG A 133 -24.32 -50.26 5.23
C ARG A 133 -25.65 -49.63 5.62
N TYR A 134 -25.54 -48.51 6.33
CA TYR A 134 -26.63 -47.56 6.51
C TYR A 134 -26.44 -46.34 5.62
N SER A 135 -27.51 -45.91 4.95
CA SER A 135 -27.57 -44.63 4.24
C SER A 135 -28.96 -44.02 4.43
N PRO A 136 -29.07 -42.74 4.82
CA PRO A 136 -30.38 -42.07 4.95
C PRO A 136 -31.06 -41.84 3.60
N LYS A 137 -30.32 -41.92 2.48
CA LYS A 137 -30.84 -41.72 1.12
C LYS A 137 -31.51 -42.98 0.55
N GLU A 138 -31.32 -44.14 1.17
CA GLU A 138 -31.85 -45.42 0.71
C GLU A 138 -32.93 -45.94 1.67
N SER A 139 -33.99 -46.52 1.11
CA SER A 139 -35.13 -47.02 1.89
C SER A 139 -34.80 -48.25 2.74
N PHE A 140 -33.75 -49.01 2.36
CA PHE A 140 -33.35 -50.23 3.05
C PHE A 140 -31.83 -50.32 3.18
N PRO A 141 -31.31 -50.77 4.33
CA PRO A 141 -29.88 -51.04 4.51
C PRO A 141 -29.42 -52.19 3.61
N VAL A 142 -28.16 -52.13 3.19
CA VAL A 142 -27.54 -53.15 2.35
C VAL A 142 -26.70 -54.09 3.22
N TYR A 143 -26.98 -55.39 3.12
CA TYR A 143 -26.28 -56.44 3.88
C TYR A 143 -25.32 -57.22 2.96
N ASN A 144 -24.17 -57.63 3.50
CA ASN A 144 -23.26 -58.61 2.92
C ASN A 144 -22.82 -58.37 1.45
N SER A 145 -22.85 -57.11 0.99
CA SER A 145 -22.57 -56.75 -0.40
C SER A 145 -21.14 -56.24 -0.63
N TYR A 146 -20.27 -56.33 0.38
CA TYR A 146 -18.89 -55.84 0.30
C TYR A 146 -17.94 -57.04 0.21
N PRO A 147 -17.27 -57.25 -0.95
CA PRO A 147 -16.31 -58.33 -1.10
C PRO A 147 -15.16 -58.18 -0.10
N ASN A 148 -14.57 -59.31 0.30
CA ASN A 148 -13.34 -59.35 1.11
C ASN A 148 -12.14 -58.62 0.45
N GLU A 149 -12.27 -58.23 -0.82
CA GLU A 149 -11.26 -57.48 -1.59
C GLU A 149 -10.88 -56.16 -0.90
N TYR A 150 -11.85 -55.47 -0.27
CA TYR A 150 -11.58 -54.22 0.45
C TYR A 150 -10.63 -54.42 1.65
N PHE A 151 -10.51 -55.62 2.21
CA PHE A 151 -9.59 -55.88 3.31
C PHE A 151 -8.13 -55.78 2.88
N THR A 152 -7.84 -55.90 1.59
CA THR A 152 -6.46 -55.77 1.06
C THR A 152 -6.10 -54.35 0.63
N GLU A 153 -7.08 -53.46 0.56
CA GLU A 153 -6.88 -52.07 0.15
C GLU A 153 -6.08 -51.27 1.18
N ALA A 154 -5.26 -50.34 0.70
CA ALA A 154 -4.34 -49.56 1.54
C ALA A 154 -5.08 -48.76 2.64
N TRP A 155 -6.22 -48.17 2.31
CA TRP A 155 -7.03 -47.40 3.26
C TRP A 155 -7.59 -48.27 4.40
N TYR A 156 -7.98 -49.52 4.11
CA TYR A 156 -8.48 -50.45 5.12
C TYR A 156 -7.36 -50.84 6.08
N GLN A 157 -6.19 -51.16 5.54
CA GLN A 157 -5.01 -51.49 6.32
C GLN A 157 -4.55 -50.31 7.18
N GLN A 158 -4.62 -49.09 6.67
CA GLN A 158 -4.32 -47.88 7.44
C GLN A 158 -5.23 -47.74 8.66
N ILE A 159 -6.55 -47.95 8.50
CA ILE A 159 -7.49 -47.91 9.63
C ILE A 159 -7.20 -49.03 10.63
N ARG A 160 -6.94 -50.24 10.14
CA ARG A 160 -6.63 -51.41 10.97
C ARG A 160 -5.37 -51.19 11.80
N GLN A 161 -4.31 -50.65 11.20
CA GLN A 161 -3.03 -50.32 11.85
C GLN A 161 -3.14 -49.15 12.83
N ALA A 162 -4.11 -48.25 12.66
CA ALA A 162 -4.40 -47.19 13.62
C ALA A 162 -4.94 -47.72 14.96
N ASP A 163 -5.24 -49.01 15.05
CA ASP A 163 -5.55 -49.75 16.27
C ASP A 163 -6.69 -49.13 17.09
N GLY A 164 -7.73 -48.67 16.38
CA GLY A 164 -8.91 -48.07 16.97
C GLY A 164 -8.80 -46.56 17.20
N ARG A 165 -7.74 -45.88 16.78
CA ARG A 165 -7.76 -44.42 16.55
C ARG A 165 -8.50 -44.08 15.27
N LEU A 166 -9.04 -42.87 15.18
CA LEU A 166 -9.67 -42.38 13.94
C LEU A 166 -8.60 -42.10 12.89
N VAL A 167 -8.93 -42.43 11.64
CA VAL A 167 -8.14 -42.07 10.46
C VAL A 167 -9.01 -41.22 9.54
N TYR A 168 -8.55 -40.00 9.26
CA TYR A 168 -9.18 -39.10 8.31
C TYR A 168 -8.54 -39.25 6.93
N PHE A 169 -9.37 -39.27 5.89
CA PHE A 169 -8.91 -39.32 4.49
C PHE A 169 -9.17 -38.01 3.75
N GLY A 170 -10.09 -37.19 4.25
CA GLY A 170 -10.42 -35.87 3.70
C GLY A 170 -11.55 -35.96 2.68
N ILE A 171 -11.69 -34.91 1.89
CA ILE A 171 -12.63 -34.83 0.78
C ILE A 171 -12.05 -35.62 -0.39
N MET A 172 -12.75 -36.68 -0.78
CA MET A 172 -12.35 -37.52 -1.92
C MET A 172 -13.56 -38.28 -2.48
N PRO A 173 -13.46 -38.87 -3.68
CA PRO A 173 -14.44 -39.85 -4.13
C PRO A 173 -14.58 -41.00 -3.12
N SER A 174 -15.77 -41.60 -3.05
CA SER A 174 -16.04 -42.73 -2.16
C SER A 174 -14.99 -43.84 -2.29
N LEU A 175 -14.48 -44.31 -1.14
CA LEU A 175 -13.54 -45.45 -1.08
C LEU A 175 -14.23 -46.78 -1.42
N ILE A 176 -15.55 -46.83 -1.31
CA ILE A 176 -16.36 -48.00 -1.62
C ILE A 176 -16.95 -47.80 -3.02
N LYS A 177 -16.57 -48.65 -3.97
CA LYS A 177 -17.00 -48.53 -5.37
C LYS A 177 -18.53 -48.58 -5.45
N GLY A 178 -19.13 -47.47 -5.90
CA GLY A 178 -20.57 -47.30 -6.06
C GLY A 178 -20.90 -46.43 -7.29
N PRO A 179 -22.19 -46.25 -7.60
CA PRO A 179 -22.62 -45.49 -8.77
C PRO A 179 -22.42 -43.98 -8.64
N SER A 180 -22.26 -43.46 -7.42
CA SER A 180 -22.01 -42.03 -7.18
C SER A 180 -20.51 -41.74 -7.24
N SER A 181 -20.15 -40.67 -7.96
CA SER A 181 -18.80 -40.10 -8.01
C SER A 181 -18.68 -38.79 -7.22
N GLU A 182 -19.73 -38.41 -6.49
CA GLU A 182 -19.72 -37.17 -5.70
C GLU A 182 -18.66 -37.27 -4.59
N PRO A 183 -17.79 -36.25 -4.44
CA PRO A 183 -16.81 -36.25 -3.36
C PRO A 183 -17.49 -36.18 -2.00
N VAL A 184 -16.97 -36.95 -1.05
CA VAL A 184 -17.42 -37.04 0.34
C VAL A 184 -16.26 -36.80 1.29
N PHE A 185 -16.53 -36.28 2.48
CA PHE A 185 -15.54 -36.24 3.54
C PHE A 185 -15.50 -37.61 4.23
N THR A 186 -14.36 -38.30 4.14
CA THR A 186 -14.24 -39.70 4.58
C THR A 186 -13.34 -39.85 5.79
N PHE A 187 -13.81 -40.62 6.78
CA PHE A 187 -13.00 -41.05 7.92
C PHE A 187 -13.41 -42.45 8.37
N GLY A 188 -12.53 -43.14 9.09
CA GLY A 188 -12.80 -44.49 9.54
C GLY A 188 -12.06 -44.88 10.81
N ARG A 189 -12.52 -45.96 11.43
CA ARG A 189 -12.01 -46.47 12.70
C ARG A 189 -12.07 -47.99 12.75
N ALA A 190 -11.06 -48.62 13.33
CA ALA A 190 -11.10 -50.06 13.57
C ALA A 190 -12.09 -50.40 14.70
N GLN A 191 -12.92 -51.41 14.46
CA GLN A 191 -13.80 -51.97 15.47
C GLN A 191 -13.08 -53.08 16.23
N LYS A 192 -12.94 -52.92 17.54
CA LYS A 192 -12.37 -53.94 18.43
C LYS A 192 -13.46 -54.71 19.15
N ASN A 193 -13.21 -56.01 19.35
CA ASN A 193 -14.05 -56.84 20.20
C ASN A 193 -13.96 -56.37 21.66
N MET A 194 -15.05 -55.83 22.18
CA MET A 194 -15.10 -55.34 23.57
C MET A 194 -15.29 -56.47 24.60
N LYS A 195 -15.73 -57.65 24.18
CA LYS A 195 -15.89 -58.83 25.05
C LYS A 195 -14.65 -59.73 25.08
N GLY A 196 -13.77 -59.58 24.10
CA GLY A 196 -12.61 -60.43 23.85
C GLY A 196 -11.28 -59.83 24.33
N ARG A 197 -10.20 -60.16 23.62
CA ARG A 197 -8.85 -59.66 23.92
C ARG A 197 -8.54 -58.33 23.20
N GLY A 198 -9.57 -57.64 22.71
CA GLY A 198 -9.43 -56.41 21.93
C GLY A 198 -9.01 -56.66 20.47
N GLU A 199 -9.20 -57.87 19.95
CA GLU A 199 -8.94 -58.17 18.55
C GLU A 199 -9.85 -57.34 17.62
N ILE A 200 -9.34 -56.98 16.45
CA ILE A 200 -10.11 -56.24 15.45
C ILE A 200 -11.13 -57.20 14.82
N ILE A 201 -12.40 -56.80 14.83
CA ILE A 201 -13.54 -57.56 14.27
C ILE A 201 -14.06 -56.93 12.98
N GLY A 202 -13.55 -55.77 12.60
CA GLY A 202 -13.93 -55.05 11.41
C GLY A 202 -13.46 -53.61 11.41
N VAL A 203 -13.93 -52.85 10.43
CA VAL A 203 -13.71 -51.41 10.29
C VAL A 203 -15.05 -50.72 10.09
N VAL A 204 -15.22 -49.58 10.73
CA VAL A 204 -16.32 -48.66 10.45
C VAL A 204 -15.78 -47.51 9.58
N LEU A 205 -16.40 -47.31 8.42
CA LEU A 205 -16.10 -46.20 7.51
C LEU A 205 -17.30 -45.27 7.43
N TYR A 206 -17.04 -43.98 7.54
CA TYR A 206 -18.04 -42.92 7.49
C TYR A 206 -17.79 -42.05 6.28
N GLU A 207 -18.86 -41.75 5.56
CA GLU A 207 -18.88 -40.76 4.50
C GLU A 207 -19.86 -39.66 4.88
N VAL A 208 -19.37 -38.43 4.91
CA VAL A 208 -20.12 -37.24 5.31
C VAL A 208 -20.21 -36.27 4.15
N ASP A 209 -21.29 -35.50 4.10
CA ASP A 209 -21.39 -34.36 3.18
C ASP A 209 -20.23 -33.37 3.44
N PRO A 210 -19.39 -33.06 2.44
CA PRO A 210 -18.28 -32.15 2.62
C PRO A 210 -18.73 -30.68 2.71
N ALA A 211 -20.03 -30.36 2.61
CA ALA A 211 -20.55 -28.99 2.62
C ALA A 211 -20.08 -28.16 3.82
N GLU A 212 -20.14 -28.68 5.04
CA GLU A 212 -19.73 -27.94 6.25
C GLU A 212 -18.22 -27.64 6.23
N VAL A 213 -17.39 -28.61 5.80
CA VAL A 213 -15.94 -28.41 5.63
C VAL A 213 -15.66 -27.38 4.53
N ARG A 214 -16.37 -27.46 3.40
CA ARG A 214 -16.23 -26.51 2.28
C ARG A 214 -16.67 -25.11 2.68
N GLU A 215 -17.73 -24.97 3.46
CA GLU A 215 -18.22 -23.68 3.96
C GLU A 215 -17.19 -23.04 4.87
N ILE A 216 -16.62 -23.80 5.82
CA ILE A 216 -15.52 -23.32 6.66
C ILE A 216 -14.36 -22.85 5.78
N LEU A 217 -13.95 -23.64 4.78
CA LEU A 217 -12.87 -23.27 3.85
C LEU A 217 -13.22 -22.10 2.92
N ALA A 218 -14.50 -21.81 2.69
CA ALA A 218 -14.98 -20.75 1.81
C ALA A 218 -15.17 -19.39 2.51
N GLU A 219 -15.23 -19.38 3.84
CA GLU A 219 -15.56 -18.20 4.65
C GLU A 219 -14.57 -17.04 4.48
N ILE A 220 -13.36 -17.33 4.02
CA ILE A 220 -12.37 -16.31 3.70
C ILE A 220 -12.17 -16.23 2.20
N ASP A 221 -12.80 -15.24 1.62
CA ASP A 221 -12.55 -14.78 0.26
C ASP A 221 -12.00 -13.35 0.37
N TYR A 222 -10.68 -13.19 0.35
CA TYR A 222 -10.03 -11.87 0.30
C TYR A 222 -10.28 -11.23 -1.07
N ASP A 223 -11.52 -10.83 -1.36
CA ASP A 223 -11.98 -10.31 -2.65
C ASP A 223 -11.57 -11.18 -3.86
N GLY A 224 -11.70 -12.52 -3.74
CA GLY A 224 -11.37 -13.46 -4.81
C GLY A 224 -9.92 -13.93 -4.83
N SER A 225 -9.05 -13.38 -3.97
CA SER A 225 -7.60 -13.63 -4.01
C SER A 225 -7.09 -14.70 -3.03
N GLY A 226 -7.94 -15.12 -2.10
CA GLY A 226 -7.61 -16.08 -1.05
C GLY A 226 -7.93 -17.52 -1.46
N ILE A 227 -6.99 -18.43 -1.23
CA ILE A 227 -7.21 -19.87 -1.37
C ILE A 227 -6.96 -20.53 -0.02
N ASN A 228 -7.97 -21.21 0.53
CA ASN A 228 -7.82 -22.00 1.75
C ASN A 228 -7.85 -23.49 1.41
N VAL A 229 -6.89 -24.22 1.94
CA VAL A 229 -6.78 -25.67 1.78
C VAL A 229 -6.47 -26.33 3.12
N MET A 230 -6.92 -27.56 3.27
CA MET A 230 -6.51 -28.46 4.33
C MET A 230 -5.53 -29.46 3.74
N MET A 231 -4.37 -29.66 4.36
CA MET A 231 -3.34 -30.56 3.84
C MET A 231 -2.70 -31.39 4.93
N ASP A 232 -2.25 -32.59 4.57
CA ASP A 232 -1.52 -33.46 5.48
C ASP A 232 -0.02 -33.09 5.56
N ASP A 233 0.71 -33.77 6.45
CA ASP A 233 2.15 -33.57 6.65
C ASP A 233 3.00 -33.88 5.42
N THR A 234 2.45 -34.62 4.44
CA THR A 234 3.18 -34.96 3.22
C THR A 234 3.09 -33.88 2.14
N GLY A 235 2.22 -32.89 2.32
CA GLY A 235 1.92 -31.86 1.32
C GLY A 235 0.65 -32.11 0.51
N GLN A 236 -0.08 -33.21 0.77
CA GLN A 236 -1.26 -33.58 -0.02
C GLN A 236 -2.49 -32.81 0.45
N ILE A 237 -3.22 -32.22 -0.49
CA ILE A 237 -4.46 -31.52 -0.18
C ILE A 237 -5.56 -32.54 0.15
N LYS A 238 -6.20 -32.36 1.30
CA LYS A 238 -7.29 -33.17 1.88
C LYS A 238 -8.62 -32.44 1.86
N GLY A 239 -8.64 -31.14 1.58
CA GLY A 239 -9.87 -30.37 1.44
C GLY A 239 -9.60 -29.02 0.82
N ASP A 240 -10.48 -28.58 -0.07
CA ASP A 240 -10.51 -27.24 -0.64
C ASP A 240 -11.97 -26.81 -0.87
N LYS A 241 -12.19 -25.53 -1.15
CA LYS A 241 -13.52 -24.94 -1.41
C LYS A 241 -14.24 -25.62 -2.59
N GLY A 242 -13.52 -25.96 -3.66
CA GLY A 242 -14.11 -26.34 -4.94
C GLY A 242 -13.93 -27.80 -5.37
N GLY A 243 -13.12 -28.59 -4.66
CA GLY A 243 -12.73 -29.94 -5.08
C GLY A 243 -11.63 -29.99 -6.14
N ILE A 244 -11.21 -28.84 -6.68
CA ILE A 244 -10.31 -28.75 -7.84
C ILE A 244 -8.87 -29.07 -7.43
N LEU A 245 -8.49 -28.65 -6.23
CA LEU A 245 -7.11 -28.76 -5.76
C LEU A 245 -6.81 -30.10 -5.07
N LEU A 246 -7.81 -30.98 -4.88
CA LEU A 246 -7.65 -32.24 -4.14
C LEU A 246 -6.59 -33.18 -4.72
N SER A 247 -6.34 -33.12 -6.03
CA SER A 247 -5.30 -33.92 -6.70
C SER A 247 -3.92 -33.26 -6.69
N SER A 248 -3.81 -32.03 -6.22
CA SER A 248 -2.57 -31.26 -6.21
C SER A 248 -1.78 -31.51 -4.92
N LYS A 249 -0.46 -31.43 -5.03
CA LYS A 249 0.47 -31.50 -3.92
C LYS A 249 1.21 -30.17 -3.82
N LEU A 250 1.22 -29.58 -2.64
CA LEU A 250 1.94 -28.33 -2.36
C LEU A 250 3.12 -28.65 -1.45
N ASP A 251 4.33 -28.37 -1.93
CA ASP A 251 5.55 -28.46 -1.13
C ASP A 251 5.87 -27.09 -0.55
N ILE A 252 5.29 -26.81 0.62
CA ILE A 252 5.47 -25.57 1.35
C ILE A 252 6.40 -25.88 2.54
N PRO A 253 7.55 -25.20 2.65
CA PRO A 253 8.48 -25.41 3.76
C PRO A 253 7.94 -24.75 5.03
N PHE A 254 7.02 -25.42 5.71
CA PHE A 254 6.53 -24.99 7.02
C PHE A 254 7.69 -25.00 8.02
N LYS A 255 7.71 -24.01 8.91
CA LYS A 255 8.62 -24.04 10.06
C LYS A 255 8.11 -25.10 11.05
N GLU A 256 8.96 -25.49 12.01
CA GLU A 256 8.56 -26.44 13.07
C GLU A 256 7.44 -25.92 13.99
N GLU A 257 7.09 -24.64 13.88
CA GLU A 257 6.00 -24.02 14.61
C GLU A 257 4.64 -24.59 14.15
N ARG A 258 3.70 -24.78 15.09
CA ARG A 258 2.34 -25.25 14.80
C ARG A 258 1.51 -24.25 14.00
N GLN A 259 1.93 -23.00 13.94
CA GLN A 259 1.22 -21.92 13.28
C GLN A 259 2.20 -20.84 12.86
N GLY A 260 1.87 -20.08 11.83
CA GLY A 260 2.68 -18.94 11.45
C GLY A 260 2.36 -18.38 10.08
N THR A 261 3.23 -17.47 9.64
CA THR A 261 3.20 -16.87 8.32
C THR A 261 4.53 -17.10 7.61
N LEU A 262 4.49 -17.27 6.29
CA LEU A 262 5.66 -17.24 5.43
C LEU A 262 5.31 -16.63 4.07
N SER A 263 6.29 -16.00 3.44
CA SER A 263 6.16 -15.59 2.04
C SER A 263 6.73 -16.71 1.16
N TYR A 264 5.94 -17.19 0.21
CA TYR A 264 6.33 -18.30 -0.66
C TYR A 264 5.86 -18.07 -2.09
N SER A 265 6.67 -18.47 -3.06
CA SER A 265 6.30 -18.36 -4.48
C SER A 265 5.61 -19.64 -4.94
N ILE A 266 4.36 -19.52 -5.37
CA ILE A 266 3.57 -20.62 -5.93
C ILE A 266 3.26 -20.26 -7.38
N ASP A 267 3.64 -21.11 -8.33
CA ASP A 267 3.49 -20.86 -9.77
C ASP A 267 4.07 -19.51 -10.25
N GLY A 268 5.17 -19.07 -9.61
CA GLY A 268 5.85 -17.81 -9.92
C GLY A 268 5.16 -16.56 -9.37
N GLN A 269 4.10 -16.70 -8.57
CA GLN A 269 3.45 -15.59 -7.87
C GLN A 269 3.87 -15.58 -6.41
N GLU A 270 4.29 -14.42 -5.89
CA GLU A 270 4.54 -14.26 -4.46
C GLU A 270 3.22 -14.26 -3.68
N MET A 271 3.11 -15.23 -2.78
CA MET A 271 1.96 -15.44 -1.93
C MET A 271 2.38 -15.27 -0.47
N LEU A 272 1.55 -14.60 0.32
CA LEU A 272 1.57 -14.72 1.76
C LEU A 272 0.84 -16.01 2.13
N VAL A 273 1.57 -16.96 2.71
CA VAL A 273 1.05 -18.24 3.19
C VAL A 273 0.93 -18.17 4.70
N VAL A 274 -0.24 -18.56 5.19
CA VAL A 274 -0.57 -18.55 6.60
C VAL A 274 -1.11 -19.92 6.95
N TYR A 275 -0.62 -20.49 8.04
CA TYR A 275 -0.96 -21.85 8.40
C TYR A 275 -1.19 -22.02 9.89
N SER A 276 -2.04 -22.99 10.22
CA SER A 276 -2.28 -23.46 11.58
C SER A 276 -2.52 -24.97 11.54
N GLN A 277 -1.85 -25.68 12.43
CA GLN A 277 -1.99 -27.11 12.59
C GLN A 277 -3.23 -27.44 13.43
N LEU A 278 -4.00 -28.42 12.97
CA LEU A 278 -5.14 -29.01 13.68
C LEU A 278 -4.63 -29.88 14.83
N GLU A 279 -5.31 -29.81 15.98
CA GLU A 279 -4.97 -30.61 17.16
C GLU A 279 -5.39 -32.08 17.00
N THR A 280 -6.45 -32.34 16.22
CA THR A 280 -7.05 -33.68 16.08
C THR A 280 -6.22 -34.67 15.26
N ASN A 281 -5.61 -34.23 14.14
CA ASN A 281 -4.98 -35.15 13.18
C ASN A 281 -3.67 -34.64 12.57
N HIS A 282 -3.07 -33.60 13.17
CA HIS A 282 -1.84 -32.95 12.72
C HIS A 282 -1.87 -32.31 11.32
N TRP A 283 -3.00 -32.35 10.61
CA TRP A 283 -3.13 -31.65 9.34
C TRP A 283 -3.01 -30.15 9.53
N ARG A 284 -2.63 -29.44 8.47
CA ARG A 284 -2.54 -27.99 8.49
C ARG A 284 -3.66 -27.40 7.67
N LEU A 285 -4.35 -26.42 8.24
CA LEU A 285 -5.14 -25.47 7.48
C LEU A 285 -4.19 -24.40 6.95
N VAL A 286 -4.25 -24.14 5.65
CA VAL A 286 -3.34 -23.23 4.96
C VAL A 286 -4.16 -22.25 4.15
N GLY A 287 -4.05 -20.97 4.49
CA GLY A 287 -4.56 -19.84 3.72
C GLY A 287 -3.43 -19.23 2.88
N MET A 288 -3.70 -18.98 1.61
CA MET A 288 -2.75 -18.38 0.68
C MET A 288 -3.36 -17.13 0.08
N LEU A 289 -2.66 -16.00 0.16
CA LEU A 289 -3.09 -14.70 -0.35
C LEU A 289 -2.04 -14.15 -1.29
N ARG A 290 -2.46 -13.55 -2.42
CA ARG A 290 -1.53 -12.86 -3.32
C ARG A 290 -1.02 -11.57 -2.69
N SER A 291 0.30 -11.41 -2.57
CA SER A 291 0.90 -10.21 -1.96
C SER A 291 0.50 -8.93 -2.69
N ASN A 292 0.33 -8.97 -4.02
CA ASN A 292 -0.11 -7.83 -4.82
C ASN A 292 -1.52 -7.34 -4.47
N ASP A 293 -2.42 -8.23 -4.06
CA ASP A 293 -3.79 -7.85 -3.68
C ASP A 293 -3.82 -7.17 -2.31
N LEU A 294 -2.91 -7.55 -1.39
CA LEU A 294 -2.68 -6.87 -0.11
C LEU A 294 -2.25 -5.40 -0.29
N MET A 295 -1.54 -5.12 -1.38
CA MET A 295 -0.98 -3.79 -1.66
C MET A 295 -1.95 -2.86 -2.39
N LYS A 296 -3.11 -3.34 -2.86
CA LYS A 296 -4.08 -2.50 -3.59
C LYS A 296 -4.56 -1.32 -2.75
N GLU A 297 -4.89 -1.53 -1.48
CA GLU A 297 -5.27 -0.45 -0.56
C GLU A 297 -4.10 0.52 -0.27
N ALA A 298 -2.84 0.06 -0.33
CA ALA A 298 -1.66 0.93 -0.21
C ALA A 298 -1.45 1.79 -1.47
N MET A 299 -1.97 1.39 -2.64
CA MET A 299 -1.92 2.21 -3.85
C MET A 299 -2.79 3.48 -3.75
N ASP A 300 -3.87 3.44 -2.98
CA ASP A 300 -4.72 4.62 -2.76
C ASP A 300 -3.97 5.72 -2.00
N ILE A 301 -3.10 5.34 -1.06
CA ILE A 301 -2.23 6.27 -0.33
C ILE A 301 -1.27 6.97 -1.29
N ARG A 302 -0.75 6.26 -2.30
CA ARG A 302 0.10 6.84 -3.33
C ARG A 302 -0.66 7.90 -4.14
N TRP A 303 -1.89 7.62 -4.56
CA TRP A 303 -2.71 8.59 -5.29
C TRP A 303 -3.09 9.79 -4.44
N TYR A 304 -3.43 9.55 -3.17
CA TYR A 304 -3.68 10.61 -2.20
C TYR A 304 -2.46 11.52 -2.04
N MET A 305 -1.26 10.96 -1.86
CA MET A 305 -0.01 11.72 -1.78
C MET A 305 0.30 12.50 -3.06
N LEU A 306 0.07 11.90 -4.24
CA LEU A 306 0.25 12.59 -5.52
C LEU A 306 -0.71 13.79 -5.64
N SER A 307 -1.97 13.62 -5.23
CA SER A 307 -2.96 14.69 -5.22
C SER A 307 -2.55 15.83 -4.29
N LEU A 308 -2.03 15.49 -3.10
CA LEU A 308 -1.51 16.44 -2.13
C LEU A 308 -0.32 17.22 -2.71
N GLY A 309 0.59 16.52 -3.39
CA GLY A 309 1.75 17.10 -4.06
C GLY A 309 1.37 18.09 -5.16
N ILE A 310 0.32 17.80 -5.94
CA ILE A 310 -0.22 18.71 -6.96
C ILE A 310 -0.81 19.97 -6.30
N VAL A 311 -1.63 19.80 -5.24
CA VAL A 311 -2.23 20.93 -4.51
C VAL A 311 -1.15 21.85 -3.93
N PHE A 312 -0.15 21.27 -3.26
CA PHE A 312 0.96 22.03 -2.70
C PHE A 312 1.81 22.70 -3.77
N SER A 313 2.03 22.07 -4.92
CA SER A 313 2.72 22.69 -6.05
C SER A 313 1.96 23.90 -6.59
N CYS A 314 0.63 23.82 -6.72
CA CYS A 314 -0.21 24.95 -7.10
C CYS A 314 -0.14 26.10 -6.10
N ILE A 315 -0.20 25.81 -4.79
CA ILE A 315 -0.04 26.81 -3.72
C ILE A 315 1.35 27.46 -3.81
N GLY A 316 2.40 26.67 -4.03
CA GLY A 316 3.77 27.16 -4.19
C GLY A 316 3.89 28.14 -5.37
N ILE A 317 3.30 27.80 -6.52
CA ILE A 317 3.27 28.69 -7.71
C ILE A 317 2.51 29.99 -7.39
N LEU A 318 1.38 29.91 -6.70
CA LEU A 318 0.61 31.09 -6.32
C LEU A 318 1.43 32.02 -5.40
N LEU A 319 2.07 31.46 -4.37
CA LEU A 319 2.96 32.21 -3.48
C LEU A 319 4.15 32.81 -4.23
N ALA A 320 4.69 32.12 -5.25
CA ALA A 320 5.72 32.64 -6.14
C ALA A 320 5.31 33.96 -6.78
N ILE A 321 4.11 33.97 -7.35
CA ILE A 321 3.57 35.11 -8.08
C ILE A 321 3.35 36.27 -7.11
N ILE A 322 2.83 35.97 -5.91
CA ILE A 322 2.65 36.95 -4.84
C ILE A 322 4.01 37.55 -4.44
N ILE A 323 5.00 36.74 -4.09
CA ILE A 323 6.33 37.23 -3.67
C ILE A 323 7.03 38.00 -4.79
N ALA A 324 6.96 37.51 -6.03
CA ALA A 324 7.53 38.19 -7.18
C ALA A 324 6.91 39.58 -7.38
N SER A 325 5.60 39.72 -7.16
CA SER A 325 4.90 41.00 -7.27
C SER A 325 5.10 41.92 -6.05
N ALA A 326 5.16 41.36 -4.85
CA ALA A 326 5.24 42.09 -3.59
C ALA A 326 6.67 42.60 -3.31
N VAL A 327 7.69 41.80 -3.60
CA VAL A 327 9.09 42.08 -3.21
C VAL A 327 9.98 42.30 -4.44
N HIS A 328 9.95 41.38 -5.40
CA HIS A 328 10.93 41.39 -6.48
C HIS A 328 10.75 42.58 -7.45
N ARG A 329 9.51 42.88 -7.86
CA ARG A 329 9.21 44.00 -8.76
C ARG A 329 9.62 45.37 -8.17
N PRO A 330 9.25 45.73 -6.92
CA PRO A 330 9.70 46.98 -6.30
C PRO A 330 11.23 47.09 -6.19
N LEU A 331 11.90 46.00 -5.82
CA LEU A 331 13.36 45.97 -5.74
C LEU A 331 14.01 46.19 -7.12
N GLN A 332 13.44 45.61 -8.18
CA GLN A 332 13.90 45.87 -9.55
C GLN A 332 13.69 47.33 -9.98
N LYS A 333 12.56 47.95 -9.62
CA LYS A 333 12.33 49.38 -9.88
C LYS A 333 13.40 50.23 -9.17
N MET A 334 13.67 49.94 -7.90
CA MET A 334 14.70 50.65 -7.12
C MET A 334 16.08 50.55 -7.76
N THR A 335 16.51 49.32 -8.04
CA THR A 335 17.85 49.06 -8.60
C THR A 335 18.01 49.68 -10.00
N HIS A 336 16.95 49.71 -10.81
CA HIS A 336 16.98 50.38 -12.10
C HIS A 336 17.09 51.91 -11.96
N ALA A 337 16.33 52.51 -11.05
CA ALA A 337 16.39 53.95 -10.79
C ALA A 337 17.75 54.38 -10.22
N MET A 338 18.32 53.59 -9.29
CA MET A 338 19.67 53.80 -8.77
C MET A 338 20.73 53.75 -9.88
N ARG A 339 20.63 52.81 -10.82
CA ARG A 339 21.56 52.76 -11.97
C ARG A 339 21.46 54.00 -12.84
N ARG A 340 20.25 54.47 -13.16
CA ARG A 340 20.06 55.70 -13.94
C ARG A 340 20.66 56.93 -13.26
N ALA A 341 20.42 57.09 -11.96
CA ALA A 341 21.01 58.18 -11.19
C ALA A 341 22.55 58.12 -11.20
N ARG A 342 23.13 56.92 -11.01
CA ARG A 342 24.58 56.71 -11.10
C ARG A 342 25.15 57.07 -12.48
N ASP A 343 24.41 56.74 -13.55
CA ASP A 343 24.81 57.02 -14.92
C ASP A 343 24.57 58.51 -15.34
N GLY A 344 24.21 59.37 -14.37
CA GLY A 344 24.12 60.84 -14.54
C GLY A 344 22.70 61.39 -14.75
N ASP A 345 21.67 60.54 -14.78
CA ASP A 345 20.29 60.98 -14.92
C ASP A 345 19.65 61.30 -13.57
N PHE A 346 19.81 62.55 -13.12
CA PHE A 346 19.21 63.07 -11.88
C PHE A 346 17.77 63.58 -12.05
N ASN A 347 17.14 63.34 -13.20
CA ASN A 347 15.70 63.58 -13.38
C ASN A 347 14.86 62.32 -13.09
N ILE A 348 15.52 61.19 -12.82
CA ILE A 348 14.83 59.94 -12.49
C ILE A 348 14.03 60.09 -11.20
N ARG A 349 12.75 59.67 -11.25
CA ARG A 349 11.88 59.60 -10.09
C ARG A 349 11.11 58.29 -10.10
N ILE A 350 11.07 57.59 -8.98
CA ILE A 350 10.23 56.42 -8.80
C ILE A 350 8.85 56.90 -8.35
N VAL A 351 7.85 56.75 -9.20
CA VAL A 351 6.46 57.06 -8.88
C VAL A 351 5.72 55.76 -8.57
N ASP A 352 5.41 55.55 -7.29
CA ASP A 352 4.64 54.42 -6.80
C ASP A 352 3.77 54.88 -5.62
N LYS A 353 2.57 54.33 -5.47
CA LYS A 353 1.60 54.68 -4.39
C LYS A 353 1.67 53.70 -3.21
N ARG A 354 2.77 52.98 -3.07
CA ARG A 354 2.97 52.02 -2.00
C ARG A 354 3.22 52.73 -0.67
N GLU A 355 2.63 52.17 0.38
CA GLU A 355 2.79 52.63 1.78
C GLU A 355 3.62 51.62 2.62
N ASP A 356 4.26 50.66 1.95
CA ASP A 356 5.18 49.68 2.56
C ASP A 356 6.62 50.22 2.67
N GLU A 357 7.54 49.40 3.18
CA GLU A 357 8.96 49.75 3.33
C GLU A 357 9.60 50.14 1.99
N PHE A 358 9.13 49.61 0.85
CA PHE A 358 9.59 50.01 -0.48
C PHE A 358 9.09 51.40 -0.86
N GLY A 359 7.86 51.77 -0.50
CA GLY A 359 7.34 53.13 -0.64
C GLY A 359 8.16 54.16 0.13
N TYR A 360 8.53 53.83 1.37
CA TYR A 360 9.43 54.65 2.18
C TYR A 360 10.79 54.82 1.51
N LEU A 361 11.39 53.71 1.03
CA LEU A 361 12.66 53.70 0.29
C LEU A 361 12.60 54.55 -0.99
N PHE A 362 11.55 54.42 -1.80
CA PHE A 362 11.36 55.21 -3.03
C PHE A 362 11.29 56.71 -2.75
N THR A 363 10.58 57.09 -1.68
CA THR A 363 10.44 58.49 -1.28
C THR A 363 11.79 59.09 -0.89
N HIS A 364 12.56 58.40 -0.05
CA HIS A 364 13.88 58.86 0.39
C HIS A 364 14.89 58.88 -0.77
N PHE A 365 14.85 57.90 -1.67
CA PHE A 365 15.66 57.90 -2.88
C PHE A 365 15.35 59.11 -3.77
N ASN A 366 14.06 59.41 -4.00
CA ASN A 366 13.65 60.58 -4.79
C ASN A 366 14.13 61.90 -4.17
N GLN A 367 14.04 62.04 -2.85
CA GLN A 367 14.53 63.22 -2.12
C GLN A 367 16.05 63.36 -2.27
N MET A 368 16.80 62.26 -2.13
CA MET A 368 18.25 62.26 -2.30
C MET A 368 18.65 62.67 -3.73
N VAL A 369 18.01 62.13 -4.77
CA VAL A 369 18.30 62.49 -6.17
C VAL A 369 17.96 63.96 -6.46
N ALA A 370 16.85 64.46 -5.91
CA ALA A 370 16.49 65.87 -6.03
C ALA A 370 17.53 66.79 -5.38
N HIS A 371 18.00 66.45 -4.18
CA HIS A 371 19.04 67.22 -3.49
C HIS A 371 20.37 67.20 -4.25
N ILE A 372 20.78 66.06 -4.81
CA ILE A 372 21.97 65.99 -5.68
C ILE A 372 21.82 66.90 -6.91
N LYS A 373 20.64 66.93 -7.53
CA LYS A 373 20.37 67.81 -8.67
C LYS A 373 20.48 69.30 -8.30
N GLU A 374 19.98 69.68 -7.12
CA GLU A 374 20.12 71.04 -6.59
C GLU A 374 21.59 71.40 -6.38
N LEU A 375 22.37 70.53 -5.73
CA LEU A 375 23.81 70.72 -5.52
C LEU A 375 24.59 70.88 -6.84
N ILE A 376 24.23 70.10 -7.88
CA ILE A 376 24.83 70.24 -9.22
C ILE A 376 24.50 71.61 -9.82
N ASN A 377 23.25 72.08 -9.68
CA ASN A 377 22.84 73.37 -10.20
C ASN A 377 23.52 74.54 -9.45
N GLU A 378 23.63 74.45 -8.13
CA GLU A 378 24.37 75.42 -7.31
C GLU A 378 25.85 75.47 -7.72
N LEU A 379 26.51 74.32 -7.85
CA LEU A 379 27.90 74.24 -8.29
C LEU A 379 28.08 74.83 -9.71
N TYR A 380 27.12 74.60 -10.61
CA TYR A 380 27.13 75.16 -11.95
C TYR A 380 27.01 76.69 -11.93
N VAL A 381 26.07 77.23 -11.15
CA VAL A 381 25.91 78.69 -10.96
C VAL A 381 27.16 79.30 -10.33
N GLN A 382 27.74 78.66 -9.31
CA GLN A 382 29.00 79.10 -8.70
C GLN A 382 30.15 79.13 -9.71
N LYS A 383 30.28 78.09 -10.55
CA LYS A 383 31.32 78.04 -11.59
C LYS A 383 31.12 79.11 -12.67
N LEU A 384 29.89 79.41 -13.05
CA LEU A 384 29.59 80.52 -13.96
C LEU A 384 29.97 81.87 -13.35
N LEU A 385 29.64 82.09 -12.07
CA LEU A 385 30.00 83.30 -11.35
C LEU A 385 31.52 83.45 -11.20
N GLU A 386 32.22 82.37 -10.84
CA GLU A 386 33.69 82.34 -10.77
C GLU A 386 34.31 82.72 -12.12
N ARG A 387 33.80 82.19 -13.22
CA ARG A 387 34.24 82.57 -14.57
C ARG A 387 33.96 84.03 -14.90
N ASP A 388 32.78 84.55 -14.57
CA ASP A 388 32.45 85.96 -14.80
C ASP A 388 33.38 86.90 -14.01
N LEU A 389 33.67 86.57 -12.76
CA LEU A 389 34.62 87.31 -11.93
C LEU A 389 36.05 87.25 -12.48
N GLN A 390 36.50 86.07 -12.96
CA GLN A 390 37.78 85.94 -13.63
C GLN A 390 37.85 86.82 -14.88
N LEU A 391 36.81 86.79 -15.74
CA LEU A 391 36.74 87.64 -16.93
C LEU A 391 36.75 89.14 -16.58
N LYS A 392 36.02 89.56 -15.54
CA LYS A 392 36.04 90.94 -15.03
C LYS A 392 37.40 91.35 -14.48
N MET A 393 38.09 90.45 -13.78
CA MET A 393 39.44 90.68 -13.26
C MET A 393 40.47 90.79 -14.39
N LEU A 394 40.39 89.91 -15.40
CA LEU A 394 41.20 90.02 -16.63
C LEU A 394 40.92 91.35 -17.34
N GLY A 395 39.65 91.75 -17.44
CA GLY A 395 39.24 93.03 -18.00
C GLY A 395 39.78 94.24 -17.21
N SER A 396 39.80 94.17 -15.87
CA SER A 396 40.36 95.26 -15.04
C SER A 396 41.88 95.32 -15.07
N GLN A 397 42.57 94.20 -15.36
CA GLN A 397 44.00 94.17 -15.63
C GLN A 397 44.39 94.82 -16.97
N ILE A 398 43.43 94.97 -17.91
CA ILE A 398 43.56 95.90 -19.04
C ILE A 398 43.39 97.32 -18.47
N ASN A 399 44.45 97.82 -17.86
CA ASN A 399 44.44 99.04 -17.05
C ASN A 399 44.17 100.28 -17.94
N ALA A 400 43.46 101.30 -17.43
CA ALA A 400 43.26 102.58 -18.13
C ALA A 400 44.61 103.23 -18.50
N HIS A 401 45.65 102.99 -17.69
CA HIS A 401 47.02 103.41 -17.96
C HIS A 401 47.67 102.69 -19.16
N PHE A 402 47.28 101.45 -19.49
CA PHE A 402 47.79 100.78 -20.69
C PHE A 402 47.16 101.37 -21.95
N LEU A 403 45.85 101.67 -21.90
CA LEU A 403 45.17 102.41 -22.95
C LEU A 403 45.75 103.81 -23.11
N TYR A 404 45.95 104.55 -22.01
CA TYR A 404 46.59 105.87 -22.01
C TYR A 404 48.01 105.80 -22.55
N ASN A 405 48.84 104.84 -22.12
CA ASN A 405 50.20 104.69 -22.64
C ASN A 405 50.21 104.37 -24.14
N THR A 406 49.24 103.60 -24.62
CA THR A 406 49.13 103.26 -26.04
C THR A 406 48.66 104.47 -26.84
N LEU A 407 47.66 105.20 -26.34
CA LEU A 407 47.17 106.45 -26.94
C LEU A 407 48.24 107.55 -26.93
N ASP A 408 48.99 107.71 -25.83
CA ASP A 408 50.15 108.61 -25.75
C ASP A 408 51.24 108.20 -26.74
N SER A 409 51.53 106.91 -26.85
CA SER A 409 52.50 106.41 -27.84
C SER A 409 52.05 106.74 -29.26
N VAL A 410 50.76 106.57 -29.58
CA VAL A 410 50.18 106.94 -30.88
C VAL A 410 50.20 108.46 -31.08
N HIS A 411 49.86 109.25 -30.06
CA HIS A 411 49.92 110.71 -30.08
C HIS A 411 51.35 111.20 -30.36
N TRP A 412 52.36 110.65 -29.69
CA TRP A 412 53.77 111.00 -29.93
C TRP A 412 54.28 110.54 -31.30
N ILE A 413 53.91 109.34 -31.77
CA ILE A 413 54.26 108.85 -33.11
C ILE A 413 53.63 109.74 -34.20
N ALA A 414 52.36 110.13 -34.06
CA ALA A 414 51.67 111.02 -34.99
C ALA A 414 52.36 112.39 -35.06
N ARG A 415 52.79 112.93 -33.91
CA ARG A 415 53.53 114.19 -33.81
C ARG A 415 54.93 114.13 -34.43
N ILE A 416 55.64 113.01 -34.26
CA ILE A 416 56.95 112.76 -34.90
C ILE A 416 56.81 112.72 -36.43
N HIS A 417 55.75 112.08 -36.95
CA HIS A 417 55.48 111.98 -38.38
C HIS A 417 54.71 113.17 -38.96
N LYS A 418 54.41 114.21 -38.17
CA LYS A 418 53.66 115.42 -38.57
C LYS A 418 52.29 115.13 -39.19
N VAL A 419 51.58 114.14 -38.65
CA VAL A 419 50.21 113.80 -39.06
C VAL A 419 49.24 114.37 -38.02
N ASP A 420 49.02 115.68 -38.09
CA ASP A 420 48.30 116.44 -37.05
C ASP A 420 46.83 116.00 -36.88
N ASP A 421 46.18 115.53 -37.95
CA ASP A 421 44.80 115.04 -37.92
C ASP A 421 44.61 113.87 -36.93
N ILE A 422 45.62 113.02 -36.77
CA ILE A 422 45.58 111.87 -35.85
C ILE A 422 45.88 112.30 -34.42
N SER A 423 46.81 113.25 -34.24
CA SER A 423 47.17 113.80 -32.92
C SER A 423 46.01 114.54 -32.24
N THR A 424 45.01 115.00 -32.99
CA THR A 424 43.89 115.81 -32.49
C THR A 424 42.63 114.97 -32.20
N MET A 425 42.55 113.76 -32.74
CA MET A 425 41.42 112.83 -32.54
C MET A 425 41.53 111.99 -31.25
N ILE A 426 42.75 111.89 -30.70
CA ILE A 426 43.12 111.17 -29.49
C ILE A 426 43.38 112.20 -28.41
#